data_AF-A0A7C7KZP5-F1
#
_entry.id   AF-A0A7C7KZP5-F1
#
_cell.length_a   1.000
_cell.length_b   1.000
_cell.length_c   1.000
_cell.angle_alpha   90.00
_cell.angle_beta   90.00
_cell.angle_gamma   90.00
#
_symmetry.space_group_name_H-M   'P 1'
#
loop_
_entity.id
_entity.type
_entity.pdbx_description
1 polymer ?
#
loop_
_entity_poly.entity_id
_entity_poly.type
_entity_poly.pdbx_seq_one_letter_code
_entity_poly.pdbx_strand_id
1 'polypeptide(L)'
;MKVTRRTMLLGCGVGLLGLTGHAEAASSGADKATVRATGQPTEGSLEAFLGEPFFDIQLVFEGNGNVREPYLAVATDGTILVIRNNLGHLRRSEDGGSTWSEIIDVPIRHSDSNLIVDETTGDLWSLRLWDGRDRAFRSKDGGKTWSEQGIEVKPNGLMRWLEQVGLKKRSTRDGQDYGTTYYLHANASEAGIALRHGKYPGRLIVTATFRPHAKEHPSDRKPIDAIYSCAVYSDDGGKTWRISELFPEGYTEEA
;
A
#
# COMPACT_ATOMS: atom_id res chain seq x y z
N MET A 1 -30.56 -14.44 38.70
CA MET A 1 -31.21 -13.37 37.90
C MET A 1 -31.10 -13.77 36.43
N LYS A 2 -32.16 -14.38 35.86
CA LYS A 2 -32.18 -14.89 34.49
C LYS A 2 -32.41 -13.72 33.53
N VAL A 3 -31.51 -13.52 32.57
CA VAL A 3 -31.71 -12.57 31.47
C VAL A 3 -32.08 -13.37 30.23
N THR A 4 -33.36 -13.29 29.86
CA THR A 4 -33.97 -13.91 28.70
C THR A 4 -33.64 -13.06 27.46
N ARG A 5 -32.91 -13.59 26.47
CA ARG A 5 -32.74 -12.93 25.17
C ARG A 5 -33.98 -13.20 24.31
N ARG A 6 -34.69 -12.15 23.92
CA ARG A 6 -35.76 -12.19 22.90
C ARG A 6 -35.13 -11.98 21.53
N THR A 7 -35.24 -12.97 20.65
CA THR A 7 -34.95 -12.84 19.22
C THR A 7 -36.20 -12.29 18.54
N MET A 8 -36.09 -11.13 17.90
CA MET A 8 -37.16 -10.55 17.09
C MET A 8 -36.89 -10.90 15.63
N LEU A 9 -37.63 -11.87 15.08
CA LEU A 9 -37.70 -12.08 13.64
C LEU A 9 -38.74 -11.11 13.08
N LEU A 10 -38.30 -10.17 12.23
CA LEU A 10 -39.19 -9.40 11.38
C LEU A 10 -39.21 -10.06 10.01
N GLY A 11 -40.24 -10.87 9.75
CA GLY A 11 -40.59 -11.33 8.42
C GLY A 11 -41.40 -10.24 7.72
N CYS A 12 -40.98 -9.83 6.53
CA CYS A 12 -41.81 -9.09 5.59
C CYS A 12 -41.63 -9.73 4.22
N GLY A 13 -42.63 -10.50 3.79
CA GLY A 13 -42.76 -10.97 2.41
C GLY A 13 -43.69 -10.05 1.66
N VAL A 14 -43.30 -9.61 0.46
CA VAL A 14 -44.22 -9.14 -0.58
C VAL A 14 -43.61 -9.40 -1.97
N GLY A 15 -44.36 -10.10 -2.82
CA GLY A 15 -44.57 -9.72 -4.22
C GLY A 15 -43.55 -10.16 -5.27
N LEU A 16 -43.74 -11.35 -5.82
CA LEU A 16 -43.16 -11.75 -7.11
C LEU A 16 -43.96 -11.09 -8.24
N LEU A 17 -43.38 -10.11 -8.95
CA LEU A 17 -43.84 -9.69 -10.28
C LEU A 17 -42.76 -10.05 -11.29
N GLY A 18 -43.13 -10.93 -12.23
CA GLY A 18 -42.25 -11.39 -13.30
C GLY A 18 -42.00 -10.29 -14.33
N LEU A 19 -40.72 -10.02 -14.57
CA LEU A 19 -40.22 -9.35 -15.76
C LEU A 19 -39.16 -10.28 -16.38
N THR A 20 -39.54 -10.94 -17.46
CA THR A 20 -38.67 -11.81 -18.25
C THR A 20 -37.72 -10.95 -19.10
N GLY A 21 -36.64 -10.48 -18.48
CA GLY A 21 -35.46 -10.00 -19.20
C GLY A 21 -34.52 -11.17 -19.45
N HIS A 22 -34.14 -11.40 -20.71
CA HIS A 22 -33.08 -12.35 -21.07
C HIS A 22 -31.76 -11.87 -20.44
N ALA A 23 -31.38 -12.47 -19.32
CA ALA A 23 -30.03 -12.38 -18.80
C ALA A 23 -29.16 -13.35 -19.60
N GLU A 24 -28.31 -12.80 -20.47
CA GLU A 24 -27.14 -13.52 -20.96
C GLU A 24 -26.32 -13.93 -19.74
N ALA A 25 -26.24 -15.24 -19.50
CA ALA A 25 -25.37 -15.80 -18.49
C ALA A 25 -23.92 -15.48 -18.88
N ALA A 26 -23.36 -14.44 -18.27
CA ALA A 26 -21.92 -14.26 -18.24
C ALA A 26 -21.32 -15.53 -17.64
N SER A 27 -20.60 -16.29 -18.44
CA SER A 27 -19.91 -17.49 -17.98
C SER A 27 -19.05 -17.10 -16.78
N SER A 28 -19.31 -17.69 -15.62
CA SER A 28 -18.41 -17.66 -14.48
C SER A 28 -17.11 -18.34 -14.93
N GLY A 29 -16.16 -17.55 -15.44
CA GLY A 29 -14.80 -17.99 -15.57
C GLY A 29 -14.36 -18.37 -14.17
N ALA A 30 -14.14 -19.66 -13.93
CA ALA A 30 -13.54 -20.12 -12.68
C ALA A 30 -12.30 -19.27 -12.45
N ASP A 31 -12.25 -18.54 -11.32
CA ASP A 31 -11.05 -17.90 -10.83
C ASP A 31 -9.96 -18.98 -10.84
N LYS A 32 -9.06 -18.92 -11.82
CA LYS A 32 -7.84 -19.70 -11.76
C LYS A 32 -7.13 -19.18 -10.52
N ALA A 33 -7.13 -19.98 -9.45
CA ALA A 33 -6.41 -19.67 -8.23
C ALA A 33 -5.01 -19.16 -8.62
N THR A 34 -4.77 -17.88 -8.39
CA THR A 34 -3.51 -17.24 -8.71
C THR A 34 -2.49 -17.87 -7.79
N VAL A 35 -1.60 -18.70 -8.33
CA VAL A 35 -0.61 -19.43 -7.52
C VAL A 35 0.46 -18.43 -7.08
N ARG A 36 0.80 -18.40 -5.78
CA ARG A 36 1.89 -17.57 -5.25
C ARG A 36 3.23 -17.96 -5.88
N ALA A 37 4.23 -17.09 -5.80
CA ALA A 37 5.63 -17.43 -6.09
C ALA A 37 6.10 -18.74 -5.42
N THR A 38 5.57 -19.04 -4.22
CA THR A 38 5.88 -20.24 -3.43
C THR A 38 5.14 -21.51 -3.87
N GLY A 39 4.27 -21.45 -4.88
CA GLY A 39 3.45 -22.58 -5.31
C GLY A 39 2.23 -22.86 -4.42
N GLN A 40 2.07 -22.11 -3.33
CA GLN A 40 0.96 -22.26 -2.39
C GLN A 40 -0.29 -21.47 -2.84
N PRO A 41 -1.51 -21.89 -2.41
CA PRO A 41 -2.72 -21.10 -2.60
C PRO A 41 -2.58 -19.69 -1.99
N THR A 42 -3.22 -18.70 -2.61
CA THR A 42 -3.25 -17.31 -2.09
C THR A 42 -4.08 -17.17 -0.83
N GLU A 43 -5.14 -17.98 -0.70
CA GLU A 43 -6.05 -17.99 0.45
C GLU A 43 -5.75 -19.16 1.38
N GLY A 44 -5.72 -18.88 2.69
CA GLY A 44 -5.65 -19.90 3.74
C GLY A 44 -7.03 -20.52 4.02
N SER A 45 -7.04 -21.58 4.83
CA SER A 45 -8.30 -22.21 5.23
C SER A 45 -9.05 -21.35 6.26
N LEU A 46 -10.38 -21.40 6.26
CA LEU A 46 -11.22 -20.62 7.18
C LEU A 46 -11.00 -21.02 8.64
N GLU A 47 -10.63 -22.28 8.88
CA GLU A 47 -10.41 -22.86 10.20
C GLU A 47 -9.37 -22.08 11.02
N ALA A 48 -8.40 -21.42 10.38
CA ALA A 48 -7.42 -20.56 11.05
C ALA A 48 -8.06 -19.36 11.79
N PHE A 49 -9.29 -18.96 11.41
CA PHE A 49 -10.02 -17.82 11.99
C PHE A 49 -11.16 -18.24 12.92
N LEU A 50 -11.40 -19.55 13.11
CA LEU A 50 -12.53 -20.07 13.90
C LEU A 50 -12.13 -20.58 15.30
N GLY A 51 -10.89 -20.34 15.73
CA GLY A 51 -10.39 -20.70 17.05
C GLY A 51 -10.89 -19.81 18.18
N GLU A 52 -10.45 -20.09 19.40
CA GLU A 52 -10.70 -19.22 20.56
C GLU A 52 -10.12 -17.81 20.32
N PRO A 53 -10.85 -16.73 20.65
CA PRO A 53 -10.32 -15.38 20.52
C PRO A 53 -9.05 -15.21 21.36
N PHE A 54 -8.01 -14.59 20.78
CA PHE A 54 -6.77 -14.29 21.46
C PHE A 54 -6.28 -12.88 21.13
N PHE A 55 -5.43 -12.35 21.99
CA PHE A 55 -4.74 -11.07 21.82
C PHE A 55 -3.37 -11.16 22.49
N ASP A 56 -2.31 -10.90 21.74
CA ASP A 56 -0.93 -10.91 22.24
C ASP A 56 -0.23 -9.60 21.87
N ILE A 57 0.68 -9.16 22.74
CA ILE A 57 1.52 -7.98 22.53
C ILE A 57 2.95 -8.35 22.88
N GLN A 58 3.85 -8.08 21.96
CA GLN A 58 5.29 -8.26 22.15
C GLN A 58 6.05 -6.99 21.76
N LEU A 59 7.11 -6.70 22.51
CA LEU A 59 8.03 -5.62 22.19
C LEU A 59 9.04 -6.10 21.15
N VAL A 60 8.83 -5.75 19.88
CA VAL A 60 9.72 -6.15 18.77
C VAL A 60 10.98 -5.30 18.73
N PHE A 61 10.86 -4.02 19.06
CA PHE A 61 11.97 -3.08 19.09
C PHE A 61 11.93 -2.23 20.35
N GLU A 62 13.00 -2.32 21.14
CA GLU A 62 13.23 -1.40 22.25
C GLU A 62 13.75 -0.05 21.75
N GLY A 63 13.46 1.03 22.49
CA GLY A 63 13.94 2.37 22.19
C GLY A 63 13.56 3.40 23.25
N ASN A 64 14.28 4.52 23.29
CA ASN A 64 14.13 5.58 24.30
C ASN A 64 12.93 6.51 24.06
N GLY A 65 11.75 5.96 23.71
CA GLY A 65 10.50 6.72 23.58
C GLY A 65 10.23 7.39 22.22
N ASN A 66 11.20 7.42 21.29
CA ASN A 66 11.01 7.88 19.91
C ASN A 66 10.88 6.71 18.93
N VAL A 67 9.89 5.83 19.17
CA VAL A 67 9.56 4.74 18.26
C VAL A 67 8.35 5.16 17.41
N ARG A 68 8.62 5.87 16.32
CA ARG A 68 7.69 6.03 15.18
C ARG A 68 8.14 5.06 14.09
N GLU A 69 7.26 4.68 13.15
CA GLU A 69 7.51 3.75 12.01
C GLU A 69 7.30 2.24 12.26
N PRO A 70 6.04 1.77 12.47
CA PRO A 70 5.75 0.34 12.50
C PRO A 70 5.43 -0.18 11.09
N TYR A 71 6.42 -0.19 10.19
CA TYR A 71 6.21 -0.77 8.85
C TYR A 71 6.25 -2.29 8.94
N LEU A 72 5.24 -2.94 8.37
CA LEU A 72 5.05 -4.38 8.43
C LEU A 72 4.65 -4.92 7.06
N ALA A 73 5.18 -6.10 6.72
CA ALA A 73 4.67 -6.93 5.64
C ALA A 73 4.74 -8.41 6.00
N VAL A 74 3.98 -9.22 5.27
CA VAL A 74 4.03 -10.68 5.34
C VAL A 74 4.51 -11.18 3.98
N ALA A 75 5.68 -11.82 3.95
CA ALA A 75 6.22 -12.41 2.72
C ALA A 75 5.37 -13.61 2.27
N THR A 76 5.57 -14.04 1.03
CA THR A 76 4.78 -15.12 0.41
C THR A 76 4.91 -16.48 1.09
N ASP A 77 5.97 -16.67 1.88
CA ASP A 77 6.22 -17.87 2.71
C ASP A 77 5.62 -17.78 4.13
N GLY A 78 4.97 -16.67 4.48
CA GLY A 78 4.39 -16.43 5.81
C GLY A 78 5.33 -15.72 6.78
N THR A 79 6.58 -15.42 6.40
CA THR A 79 7.49 -14.64 7.24
C THR A 79 6.93 -13.24 7.47
N ILE A 80 6.83 -12.82 8.73
CA ILE A 80 6.49 -11.44 9.10
C ILE A 80 7.78 -10.61 9.12
N LEU A 81 7.76 -9.45 8.47
CA LEU A 81 8.85 -8.47 8.50
C LEU A 81 8.35 -7.21 9.19
N VAL A 82 9.14 -6.67 10.12
CA VAL A 82 8.90 -5.35 10.72
C VAL A 82 10.14 -4.50 10.54
N ILE A 83 9.96 -3.27 10.06
CA ILE A 83 11.05 -2.33 9.78
C ILE A 83 10.90 -1.05 10.59
N ARG A 84 12.00 -0.63 11.22
CA ARG A 84 12.20 0.74 11.74
C ARG A 84 13.09 1.50 10.77
N ASN A 85 12.46 2.20 9.83
CA ASN A 85 13.19 2.80 8.72
C ASN A 85 14.23 3.82 9.19
N ASN A 86 13.96 4.72 10.14
CA ASN A 86 14.98 5.74 10.48
C ASN A 86 16.30 5.15 10.98
N LEU A 87 16.26 3.97 11.61
CA LEU A 87 17.47 3.24 12.01
C LEU A 87 17.98 2.29 10.93
N GLY A 88 17.16 1.99 9.92
CA GLY A 88 17.45 0.95 8.94
C GLY A 88 17.50 -0.42 9.60
N HIS A 89 16.65 -0.67 10.59
CA HIS A 89 16.61 -1.94 11.31
C HIS A 89 15.39 -2.75 10.87
N LEU A 90 15.60 -4.02 10.56
CA LEU A 90 14.55 -4.98 10.23
C LEU A 90 14.63 -6.16 11.19
N ARG A 91 13.47 -6.68 11.61
CA ARG A 91 13.36 -8.00 12.26
C ARG A 91 12.40 -8.88 11.46
N ARG A 92 12.67 -10.18 11.47
CA ARG A 92 11.86 -11.22 10.81
C ARG A 92 11.29 -12.16 11.86
N SER A 93 10.10 -12.67 11.61
CA SER A 93 9.51 -13.79 12.35
C SER A 93 9.05 -14.84 11.35
N GLU A 94 9.57 -16.06 11.50
CA GLU A 94 9.24 -17.22 10.65
C GLU A 94 8.18 -18.12 11.30
N ASP A 95 7.70 -17.75 12.49
CA ASP A 95 6.76 -18.50 13.33
C ASP A 95 5.49 -17.70 13.70
N GLY A 96 5.07 -16.82 12.79
CA GLY A 96 3.82 -16.07 12.91
C GLY A 96 3.83 -14.96 13.97
N GLY A 97 5.01 -14.45 14.33
CA GLY A 97 5.20 -13.38 15.31
C GLY A 97 5.52 -13.87 16.72
N SER A 98 5.72 -15.19 16.91
CA SER A 98 5.98 -15.78 18.23
C SER A 98 7.40 -15.49 18.71
N THR A 99 8.37 -15.52 17.80
CA THR A 99 9.76 -15.11 18.05
C THR A 99 10.28 -14.22 16.92
N TRP A 100 11.31 -13.43 17.23
CA TRP A 100 11.89 -12.44 16.32
C TRP A 100 13.39 -12.66 16.16
N SER A 101 13.88 -12.56 14.93
CA SER A 101 15.31 -12.60 14.61
C SER A 101 16.08 -11.48 15.28
N GLU A 102 17.41 -11.61 15.33
CA GLU A 102 18.31 -10.47 15.53
C GLU A 102 18.03 -9.34 14.52
N ILE A 103 18.51 -8.13 14.84
CA ILE A 103 18.40 -6.96 13.95
C ILE A 103 19.20 -7.20 12.67
N ILE A 104 18.54 -6.98 11.54
CA ILE A 104 19.14 -6.93 10.21
C ILE A 104 19.27 -5.47 9.80
N ASP A 105 20.49 -5.03 9.50
CA ASP A 105 20.74 -3.72 8.91
C ASP A 105 20.25 -3.68 7.45
N VAL A 106 19.37 -2.74 7.14
CA VAL A 106 18.80 -2.53 5.80
C VAL A 106 19.06 -1.11 5.31
N PRO A 107 19.18 -0.91 3.98
CA PRO A 107 19.44 0.41 3.40
C PRO A 107 18.22 1.35 3.42
N ILE A 108 17.04 0.86 3.81
CA ILE A 108 15.78 1.61 3.87
C ILE A 108 15.82 2.54 5.09
N ARG A 109 16.42 3.72 4.92
CA ARG A 109 16.65 4.71 5.99
C ARG A 109 15.74 5.93 6.01
N HIS A 110 14.59 5.81 5.36
CA HIS A 110 13.75 6.96 5.06
C HIS A 110 12.35 6.77 5.64
N SER A 111 11.83 7.85 6.23
CA SER A 111 10.49 7.83 6.80
C SER A 111 9.44 7.59 5.73
N ASP A 112 8.30 7.12 6.22
CA ASP A 112 7.02 7.10 5.55
C ASP A 112 6.92 6.03 4.43
N SER A 113 7.97 5.27 4.09
CA SER A 113 7.86 4.17 3.10
C SER A 113 7.63 2.80 3.75
N ASN A 114 6.50 2.17 3.49
CA ASN A 114 6.30 0.76 3.84
C ASN A 114 6.76 -0.16 2.69
N LEU A 115 6.51 -1.46 2.84
CA LEU A 115 6.85 -2.52 1.91
C LEU A 115 5.68 -2.84 0.97
N ILE A 116 6.04 -3.37 -0.20
CA ILE A 116 5.14 -3.93 -1.20
C ILE A 116 5.61 -5.36 -1.43
N VAL A 117 4.70 -6.33 -1.31
CA VAL A 117 4.99 -7.74 -1.58
C VAL A 117 4.52 -8.06 -2.98
N ASP A 118 5.44 -8.40 -3.88
CA ASP A 118 5.09 -8.96 -5.19
C ASP A 118 4.77 -10.44 -5.02
N GLU A 119 3.49 -10.77 -4.89
CA GLU A 119 3.05 -12.15 -4.68
C GLU A 119 3.33 -13.08 -5.88
N THR A 120 3.64 -12.53 -7.06
CA THR A 120 3.97 -13.29 -8.27
C THR A 120 5.41 -13.81 -8.22
N THR A 121 6.33 -13.00 -7.68
CA THR A 121 7.77 -13.31 -7.67
C THR A 121 8.32 -13.64 -6.28
N GLY A 122 7.64 -13.21 -5.21
CA GLY A 122 8.12 -13.29 -3.83
C GLY A 122 9.03 -12.12 -3.45
N ASP A 123 9.26 -11.18 -4.37
CA ASP A 123 10.12 -10.04 -4.12
C ASP A 123 9.43 -9.00 -3.23
N LEU A 124 10.24 -8.31 -2.43
CA LEU A 124 9.80 -7.20 -1.59
C LEU A 124 10.34 -5.89 -2.16
N TRP A 125 9.51 -4.86 -2.15
CA TRP A 125 9.85 -3.53 -2.63
C TRP A 125 9.57 -2.44 -1.60
N SER A 126 10.33 -1.35 -1.63
CA SER A 126 10.01 -0.10 -0.93
C SER A 126 10.41 1.09 -1.81
N LEU A 127 9.53 2.07 -1.99
CA LEU A 127 9.74 3.19 -2.93
C LEU A 127 10.17 4.47 -2.23
N ARG A 128 10.92 5.32 -2.94
CA ARG A 128 11.28 6.67 -2.48
C ARG A 128 11.18 7.66 -3.64
N LEU A 129 10.23 8.60 -3.55
CA LEU A 129 9.78 9.42 -4.69
C LEU A 129 9.85 10.96 -4.49
N TRP A 130 10.46 11.48 -3.42
CA TRP A 130 10.33 12.90 -3.04
C TRP A 130 11.62 13.63 -2.68
N ASP A 131 12.78 12.98 -2.81
CA ASP A 131 14.09 13.63 -2.56
C ASP A 131 14.89 13.88 -3.84
N GLY A 132 14.22 13.85 -5.00
CA GLY A 132 14.81 14.17 -6.31
C GLY A 132 15.49 13.00 -7.01
N ARG A 133 15.51 11.81 -6.39
CA ARG A 133 15.89 10.55 -7.06
C ARG A 133 14.83 9.48 -6.85
N ASP A 134 14.15 9.15 -7.93
CA ASP A 134 13.23 8.02 -7.96
C ASP A 134 14.02 6.72 -7.86
N ARG A 135 13.83 6.02 -6.75
CA ARG A 135 14.49 4.75 -6.46
C ARG A 135 13.57 3.81 -5.72
N ALA A 136 13.92 2.53 -5.81
CA ALA A 136 13.32 1.49 -5.01
C ALA A 136 14.40 0.63 -4.34
N PHE A 137 14.05 0.09 -3.20
CA PHE A 137 14.80 -0.94 -2.50
C PHE A 137 14.12 -2.27 -2.74
N ARG A 138 14.88 -3.28 -3.17
CA ARG A 138 14.36 -4.60 -3.52
C ARG A 138 15.08 -5.69 -2.75
N SER A 139 14.31 -6.60 -2.17
CA SER A 139 14.79 -7.89 -1.68
C SER A 139 14.20 -9.03 -2.52
N LYS A 140 15.02 -10.04 -2.79
CA LYS A 140 14.66 -11.27 -3.53
C LYS A 140 14.72 -12.53 -2.67
N ASP A 141 14.94 -12.36 -1.37
CA ASP A 141 15.27 -13.45 -0.44
C ASP A 141 14.49 -13.33 0.88
N GLY A 142 13.26 -12.81 0.81
CA GLY A 142 12.38 -12.69 1.96
C GLY A 142 12.85 -11.65 2.97
N GLY A 143 13.49 -10.57 2.49
CA GLY A 143 13.93 -9.43 3.29
C GLY A 143 15.27 -9.61 4.01
N LYS A 144 16.03 -10.67 3.69
CA LYS A 144 17.34 -10.94 4.30
C LYS A 144 18.41 -10.01 3.74
N THR A 145 18.39 -9.75 2.44
CA THR A 145 19.27 -8.79 1.77
C THR A 145 18.49 -7.86 0.87
N TRP A 146 19.02 -6.64 0.68
CA TRP A 146 18.37 -5.56 -0.05
C TRP A 146 19.35 -4.86 -0.98
N SER A 147 18.84 -4.45 -2.13
CA SER A 147 19.57 -3.66 -3.12
C SER A 147 18.79 -2.41 -3.49
N GLU A 148 19.49 -1.28 -3.63
CA GLU A 148 18.91 -0.04 -4.17
C GLU A 148 19.03 -0.05 -5.68
N GLN A 149 17.96 0.36 -6.37
CA GLN A 149 17.96 0.55 -7.82
C GLN A 149 17.16 1.81 -8.20
N GLY A 150 17.62 2.50 -9.25
CA GLY A 150 16.84 3.56 -9.88
C GLY A 150 15.59 2.99 -10.54
N ILE A 151 14.50 3.77 -10.54
CA ILE A 151 13.23 3.41 -11.19
C ILE A 151 12.74 4.53 -12.09
N GLU A 152 11.95 4.19 -13.10
CA GLU A 152 11.26 5.16 -13.94
C GLU A 152 9.83 5.38 -13.39
N VAL A 153 9.48 6.63 -13.05
CA VAL A 153 8.12 7.00 -12.64
C VAL A 153 7.48 7.89 -13.72
N LYS A 154 6.35 7.43 -14.26
CA LYS A 154 5.63 8.11 -15.35
C LYS A 154 4.49 8.96 -14.80
N PRO A 155 4.48 10.29 -15.04
CA PRO A 155 3.38 11.14 -14.63
C PRO A 155 2.06 10.77 -15.32
N ASN A 156 0.93 11.10 -14.71
CA ASN A 156 -0.39 10.95 -15.33
C ASN A 156 -0.67 12.05 -16.37
N GLY A 157 -1.86 12.08 -16.96
CA GLY A 157 -2.22 13.09 -17.98
C GLY A 157 -2.21 14.51 -17.41
N LEU A 158 -2.83 14.69 -16.24
CA LEU A 158 -2.94 15.98 -15.57
C LEU A 158 -1.57 16.57 -15.21
N MET A 159 -0.67 15.78 -14.65
CA MET A 159 0.67 16.21 -14.25
C MET A 159 1.50 16.70 -15.44
N ARG A 160 1.44 15.98 -16.58
CA ARG A 160 2.10 16.43 -17.81
C ARG A 160 1.52 17.74 -18.31
N TRP A 161 0.19 17.87 -18.28
CA TRP A 161 -0.48 19.10 -18.70
C TRP A 161 -0.10 20.28 -17.80
N LEU A 162 -0.12 20.12 -16.47
CA LEU A 162 0.26 21.15 -15.50
C LEU A 162 1.67 21.68 -15.73
N GLU A 163 2.61 20.79 -16.05
CA GLU A 163 3.99 21.16 -16.37
C GLU A 163 4.06 21.89 -17.72
N GLN A 164 3.37 21.36 -18.74
CA GLN A 164 3.33 21.96 -20.07
C GLN A 164 2.79 23.40 -20.07
N VAL A 165 1.77 23.69 -19.26
CA VAL A 165 1.20 25.05 -19.14
C VAL A 165 1.90 25.92 -18.09
N GLY A 166 2.96 25.40 -17.45
CA GLY A 166 3.74 26.15 -16.45
C GLY A 166 3.04 26.39 -15.11
N LEU A 167 1.97 25.65 -14.81
CA LEU A 167 1.22 25.78 -13.55
C LEU A 167 1.92 25.04 -12.40
N LYS A 168 2.32 23.79 -12.63
CA LYS A 168 3.01 22.97 -11.63
C LYS A 168 4.02 22.03 -12.28
N LYS A 169 5.21 21.89 -11.69
CA LYS A 169 6.24 20.90 -12.04
C LYS A 169 6.66 20.09 -10.82
N ARG A 170 7.07 18.84 -11.02
CA ARG A 170 7.53 17.98 -9.93
C ARG A 170 8.87 18.48 -9.39
N SER A 171 9.03 18.45 -8.07
CA SER A 171 10.22 18.84 -7.33
C SER A 171 10.44 17.88 -6.14
N THR A 172 11.35 18.22 -5.24
CA THR A 172 11.58 17.52 -3.96
C THR A 172 10.69 18.08 -2.86
N ARG A 173 10.53 17.35 -1.75
CA ARG A 173 9.82 17.77 -0.52
C ARG A 173 10.24 19.16 -0.03
N ASP A 174 11.55 19.41 -0.09
CA ASP A 174 12.17 20.59 0.50
C ASP A 174 12.19 21.77 -0.49
N GLY A 175 11.45 21.66 -1.59
CA GLY A 175 11.30 22.68 -2.60
C GLY A 175 10.74 23.98 -2.03
N GLN A 176 11.35 25.11 -2.39
CA GLN A 176 10.97 26.44 -1.89
C GLN A 176 10.11 27.24 -2.88
N ASP A 177 9.78 26.64 -4.03
CA ASP A 177 8.87 27.24 -5.02
C ASP A 177 7.43 26.85 -4.72
N TYR A 178 6.82 27.62 -3.80
CA TYR A 178 5.44 27.45 -3.34
C TYR A 178 4.38 27.85 -4.39
N GLY A 179 4.79 28.36 -5.55
CA GLY A 179 3.86 28.78 -6.59
C GLY A 179 3.71 27.72 -7.69
N THR A 180 4.81 27.08 -8.07
CA THR A 180 4.86 26.28 -9.30
C THR A 180 5.35 24.84 -9.10
N THR A 181 5.48 24.36 -7.87
CA THR A 181 6.00 22.99 -7.65
C THR A 181 5.14 22.11 -6.76
N TYR A 182 5.30 20.80 -6.94
CA TYR A 182 4.73 19.75 -6.08
C TYR A 182 5.74 18.63 -5.88
N TYR A 183 5.50 17.75 -4.90
CA TYR A 183 6.22 16.49 -4.75
C TYR A 183 5.24 15.31 -4.63
N LEU A 184 5.76 14.10 -4.83
CA LEU A 184 5.00 12.86 -4.67
C LEU A 184 5.39 12.14 -3.39
N HIS A 185 4.44 11.95 -2.49
CA HIS A 185 4.69 11.26 -1.24
C HIS A 185 3.95 9.92 -1.26
N ALA A 186 4.67 8.86 -1.62
CA ALA A 186 4.18 7.48 -1.84
C ALA A 186 4.32 6.60 -0.60
N ASN A 187 3.86 7.15 0.51
CA ASN A 187 4.50 6.95 1.78
C ASN A 187 3.51 7.15 2.97
N ALA A 188 2.24 6.80 2.86
CA ALA A 188 1.29 7.00 3.97
C ALA A 188 1.40 5.90 5.07
N SER A 189 2.58 5.30 5.23
CA SER A 189 2.85 4.19 6.16
C SER A 189 2.06 2.89 5.92
N GLU A 190 1.09 2.83 5.01
CA GLU A 190 0.42 1.58 4.65
C GLU A 190 1.30 0.71 3.75
N ALA A 191 1.14 -0.60 3.90
CA ALA A 191 1.73 -1.56 2.98
C ALA A 191 1.10 -1.42 1.60
N GLY A 192 1.92 -1.56 0.55
CA GLY A 192 1.39 -1.73 -0.79
C GLY A 192 0.84 -3.15 -0.99
N ILE A 193 0.11 -3.32 -2.09
CA ILE A 193 -0.57 -4.57 -2.44
C ILE A 193 -0.17 -5.06 -3.83
N ALA A 194 -0.34 -6.36 -4.06
CA ALA A 194 -0.37 -6.96 -5.39
C ALA A 194 -1.81 -7.35 -5.74
N LEU A 195 -2.32 -6.95 -6.91
CA LEU A 195 -3.64 -7.36 -7.35
C LEU A 195 -3.65 -8.86 -7.70
N ARG A 196 -4.58 -9.62 -7.12
CA ARG A 196 -4.74 -11.05 -7.39
C ARG A 196 -5.70 -11.36 -8.54
N HIS A 197 -6.69 -10.49 -8.76
CA HIS A 197 -7.84 -10.75 -9.63
C HIS A 197 -8.04 -9.66 -10.68
N GLY A 198 -8.93 -9.94 -11.64
CA GLY A 198 -9.38 -8.98 -12.65
C GLY A 198 -8.43 -8.87 -13.84
N LYS A 199 -8.44 -7.70 -14.50
CA LYS A 199 -7.69 -7.47 -15.74
C LYS A 199 -6.18 -7.33 -15.55
N TYR A 200 -5.73 -6.97 -14.34
CA TYR A 200 -4.33 -6.65 -14.05
C TYR A 200 -3.78 -7.46 -12.87
N PRO A 201 -3.86 -8.81 -12.88
CA PRO A 201 -3.24 -9.61 -11.84
C PRO A 201 -1.72 -9.41 -11.84
N GLY A 202 -1.11 -9.40 -10.65
CA GLY A 202 0.31 -9.11 -10.44
C GLY A 202 0.68 -7.62 -10.43
N ARG A 203 -0.28 -6.71 -10.67
CA ARG A 203 -0.02 -5.26 -10.54
C ARG A 203 0.35 -4.92 -9.10
N LEU A 204 1.49 -4.28 -8.92
CA LEU A 204 1.91 -3.70 -7.64
C LEU A 204 1.29 -2.32 -7.49
N ILE A 205 0.76 -1.99 -6.31
CA ILE A 205 0.11 -0.71 -6.02
C ILE A 205 0.55 -0.21 -4.66
N VAL A 206 0.90 1.07 -4.57
CA VAL A 206 1.08 1.79 -3.30
C VAL A 206 0.29 3.10 -3.33
N THR A 207 -0.21 3.49 -2.16
CA THR A 207 -0.84 4.79 -1.94
C THR A 207 0.19 5.90 -2.12
N ALA A 208 -0.22 7.00 -2.73
CA ALA A 208 0.63 8.17 -2.89
C ALA A 208 -0.18 9.45 -2.90
N THR A 209 0.51 10.56 -2.71
CA THR A 209 -0.13 11.87 -2.60
C THR A 209 0.59 12.86 -3.49
N PHE A 210 -0.18 13.57 -4.32
CA PHE A 210 0.26 14.76 -5.03
C PHE A 210 0.19 15.92 -4.05
N ARG A 211 1.35 16.47 -3.67
CA ARG A 211 1.46 17.51 -2.65
C ARG A 211 2.08 18.78 -3.25
N PRO A 212 1.27 19.77 -3.64
CA PRO A 212 1.75 21.10 -3.97
C PRO A 212 2.51 21.70 -2.79
N HIS A 213 3.63 22.36 -3.08
CA HIS A 213 4.22 23.29 -2.13
C HIS A 213 3.29 24.50 -2.04
N ALA A 214 2.88 24.84 -0.82
CA ALA A 214 2.10 26.03 -0.53
C ALA A 214 2.57 26.61 0.81
N LYS A 215 2.44 27.92 1.00
CA LYS A 215 2.76 28.57 2.29
C LYS A 215 1.60 28.42 3.26
N GLU A 216 0.40 28.37 2.71
CA GLU A 216 -0.86 28.28 3.41
C GLU A 216 -1.01 26.91 4.06
N HIS A 217 -1.62 26.91 5.25
CA HIS A 217 -2.06 25.70 5.92
C HIS A 217 -3.00 24.92 4.96
N PRO A 218 -2.92 23.58 4.90
CA PRO A 218 -3.73 22.78 3.97
C PRO A 218 -5.24 23.08 3.95
N SER A 219 -5.82 23.48 5.08
CA SER A 219 -7.24 23.90 5.18
C SER A 219 -7.58 25.17 4.39
N ASP A 220 -6.59 26.01 4.12
CA ASP A 220 -6.75 27.35 3.55
C ASP A 220 -6.24 27.41 2.10
N ARG A 221 -5.78 26.27 1.57
CA ARG A 221 -5.22 26.20 0.22
C ARG A 221 -6.30 26.37 -0.84
N LYS A 222 -5.91 27.04 -1.92
CA LYS A 222 -6.72 27.10 -3.14
C LYS A 222 -6.84 25.68 -3.73
N PRO A 223 -7.88 25.39 -4.53
CA PRO A 223 -8.03 24.08 -5.17
C PRO A 223 -6.79 23.60 -5.95
N ILE A 224 -6.05 24.51 -6.61
CA ILE A 224 -4.83 24.17 -7.36
C ILE A 224 -3.64 23.76 -6.46
N ASP A 225 -3.71 24.08 -5.17
CA ASP A 225 -2.69 23.80 -4.15
C ASP A 225 -3.15 22.71 -3.17
N ALA A 226 -4.35 22.16 -3.36
CA ALA A 226 -4.88 21.08 -2.55
C ALA A 226 -4.04 19.80 -2.70
N ILE A 227 -4.02 19.00 -1.64
CA ILE A 227 -3.37 17.69 -1.65
C ILE A 227 -4.36 16.68 -2.18
N TYR A 228 -3.92 15.85 -3.12
CA TYR A 228 -4.76 14.83 -3.73
C TYR A 228 -4.13 13.45 -3.60
N SER A 229 -4.95 12.45 -3.33
CA SER A 229 -4.49 11.06 -3.35
C SER A 229 -4.29 10.63 -4.79
N CYS A 230 -3.39 9.69 -4.97
CA CYS A 230 -3.18 8.93 -6.18
C CYS A 230 -2.63 7.55 -5.81
N ALA A 231 -2.52 6.67 -6.78
CA ALA A 231 -1.80 5.43 -6.65
C ALA A 231 -0.54 5.48 -7.51
N VAL A 232 0.54 4.90 -7.01
CA VAL A 232 1.73 4.59 -7.81
C VAL A 232 1.72 3.08 -8.04
N TYR A 233 1.72 2.66 -9.30
CA TYR A 233 1.55 1.25 -9.65
C TYR A 233 2.51 0.78 -10.73
N SER A 234 2.82 -0.52 -10.72
CA SER A 234 3.66 -1.19 -11.70
C SER A 234 2.99 -2.45 -12.24
N ASP A 235 3.10 -2.65 -13.55
CA ASP A 235 2.58 -3.82 -14.27
C ASP A 235 3.69 -4.75 -14.79
N ASP A 236 4.96 -4.44 -14.48
CA ASP A 236 6.13 -5.10 -15.06
C ASP A 236 7.15 -5.58 -14.02
N GLY A 237 6.64 -5.89 -12.81
CA GLY A 237 7.45 -6.37 -11.69
C GLY A 237 8.38 -5.29 -11.14
N GLY A 238 7.91 -4.04 -11.09
CA GLY A 238 8.61 -2.92 -10.46
C GLY A 238 9.67 -2.23 -11.33
N LYS A 239 9.75 -2.54 -12.65
CA LYS A 239 10.72 -1.89 -13.55
C LYS A 239 10.29 -0.47 -13.90
N THR A 240 9.02 -0.29 -14.24
CA THR A 240 8.42 1.02 -14.46
C THR A 240 7.20 1.22 -13.57
N TRP A 241 7.04 2.44 -13.10
CA TRP A 241 5.94 2.85 -12.24
C TRP A 241 5.15 3.97 -12.92
N ARG A 242 3.84 3.96 -12.72
CA ARG A 242 2.91 4.94 -13.27
C ARG A 242 2.12 5.55 -12.14
N ILE A 243 1.81 6.83 -12.27
CA ILE A 243 0.91 7.51 -11.35
C ILE A 243 -0.50 7.41 -11.92
N SER A 244 -1.48 7.05 -11.10
CA SER A 244 -2.88 7.10 -11.47
C SER A 244 -3.32 8.55 -11.71
N GLU A 245 -4.50 8.73 -12.29
CA GLU A 245 -5.18 10.02 -12.16
C GLU A 245 -5.40 10.37 -10.67
N LEU A 246 -5.54 11.66 -10.37
CA LEU A 246 -5.80 12.11 -9.00
C LEU A 246 -7.21 11.69 -8.58
N PHE A 247 -7.36 11.27 -7.33
CA PHE A 247 -8.69 11.07 -6.75
C PHE A 247 -9.41 12.42 -6.64
N PRO A 248 -10.75 12.45 -6.82
CA PRO A 248 -11.48 13.70 -7.06
C PRO A 248 -11.59 14.62 -5.84
N GLU A 249 -11.33 14.11 -4.63
CA GLU A 249 -11.43 14.88 -3.40
C GLU A 249 -10.04 15.25 -2.88
N GLY A 250 -9.81 16.55 -2.68
CA GLY A 250 -8.63 17.06 -2.01
C GLY A 250 -8.81 17.02 -0.49
N TYR A 251 -7.71 16.87 0.26
CA TYR A 251 -7.75 16.75 1.73
C TYR A 251 -6.61 17.51 2.40
N THR A 252 -6.62 17.54 3.74
CA THR A 252 -5.85 18.50 4.53
C THR A 252 -4.58 17.97 5.18
N GLU A 253 -4.18 16.69 5.04
CA GLU A 253 -2.76 16.25 5.22
C GLU A 253 -2.52 14.74 5.09
N GLU A 254 -3.34 13.90 5.70
CA GLU A 254 -3.24 12.43 5.63
C GLU A 254 -4.65 11.88 5.36
N ALA A 255 -4.73 10.89 4.46
CA ALA A 255 -5.95 10.18 4.09
C ALA A 255 -5.58 8.71 3.92
#